data_AF-A0A7K4Y1F2-F1
#
_entry.id   AF-A0A7K4Y1F2-F1
#
_cell.length_a   1.000
_cell.length_b   1.000
_cell.length_c   1.000
_cell.angle_alpha   90.00
_cell.angle_beta   90.00
_cell.angle_gamma   90.00
#
_symmetry.space_group_name_H-M   'P 1'
#
loop_
_entity.id
_entity.type
_entity.pdbx_description
1 polymer ?
#
loop_
_entity_poly.entity_id
_entity_poly.type
_entity_poly.pdbx_seq_one_letter_code
_entity_poly.pdbx_strand_id
1 'polypeptide(L)'
;PLRTVVAWRGRAEWDQVMVGLYCGDSRLQQDALDRVSAWKSRYGPKMPLAVDCTAELIRCKVLDSSGRLKSHELILSYGLALVRFVNLITERKQKMVSLPLRQLAREVDIPVWVVDLRHELTHGKLPRLALCRKG
;
A
#
# COMPACT_ATOMS: atom_id res chain seq x y z
N PRO A 1 19.90 -10.85 22.62
CA PRO A 1 18.68 -10.51 21.86
C PRO A 1 18.70 -9.05 21.39
N LEU A 2 18.67 -8.81 20.08
CA LEU A 2 18.56 -7.45 19.54
C LEU A 2 17.18 -6.88 19.93
N ARG A 3 17.16 -5.75 20.63
CA ARG A 3 15.93 -5.02 20.92
C ARG A 3 15.50 -4.27 19.66
N THR A 4 14.43 -4.74 19.02
CA THR A 4 13.82 -4.02 17.89
C THR A 4 12.98 -2.88 18.45
N VAL A 5 13.37 -1.64 18.15
CA VAL A 5 12.55 -0.47 18.43
C VAL A 5 11.35 -0.51 17.48
N VAL A 6 10.16 -0.11 17.96
CA VAL A 6 8.93 0.02 17.15
C VAL A 6 8.24 1.37 17.35
N ALA A 7 7.39 1.77 16.40
CA ALA A 7 6.68 3.06 16.42
C ALA A 7 5.41 3.07 17.30
N TRP A 8 4.85 1.89 17.54
CA TRP A 8 3.72 1.67 18.43
C TRP A 8 4.19 1.42 19.87
N ARG A 9 3.35 1.80 20.83
CA ARG A 9 3.57 1.67 22.27
C ARG A 9 3.70 0.21 22.71
N GLY A 10 2.98 -0.70 22.04
CA GLY A 10 2.98 -2.11 22.37
C GLY A 10 2.08 -2.93 21.46
N ARG A 11 2.08 -4.25 21.66
CA ARG A 11 1.36 -5.21 20.78
C ARG A 11 -0.14 -4.89 20.66
N ALA A 12 -0.78 -4.45 21.73
CA ALA A 12 -2.20 -4.09 21.72
C ALA A 12 -2.52 -2.91 20.77
N GLU A 13 -1.66 -1.87 20.72
CA GLU A 13 -1.87 -0.75 19.78
C GLU A 13 -1.71 -1.23 18.33
N TRP A 14 -0.72 -2.10 18.08
CA TRP A 14 -0.54 -2.70 16.77
C TRP A 14 -1.77 -3.50 16.32
N ASP A 15 -2.25 -4.41 17.17
CA ASP A 15 -3.42 -5.25 16.84
C ASP A 15 -4.68 -4.40 16.61
N GLN A 16 -4.90 -3.37 17.41
CA GLN A 16 -6.02 -2.45 17.24
C GLN A 16 -5.96 -1.73 15.89
N VAL A 17 -4.80 -1.20 15.50
CA VAL A 17 -4.63 -0.53 14.20
C VAL A 17 -4.81 -1.50 13.05
N MET A 18 -4.30 -2.73 13.16
CA MET A 18 -4.51 -3.75 12.15
C MET A 18 -6.01 -4.06 11.97
N VAL A 19 -6.73 -4.33 13.06
CA VAL A 19 -8.18 -4.55 13.00
C VAL A 19 -8.88 -3.34 12.35
N GLY A 20 -8.54 -2.13 12.76
CA GLY A 20 -9.11 -0.90 12.19
C GLY A 20 -8.87 -0.74 10.68
N LEU A 21 -7.66 -1.02 10.20
CA LEU A 21 -7.33 -0.94 8.77
C LEU A 21 -8.15 -1.94 7.92
N TYR A 22 -8.39 -3.15 8.43
CA TYR A 22 -9.03 -4.23 7.67
C TYR A 22 -10.55 -4.39 7.90
N CYS A 23 -11.15 -3.66 8.86
CA CYS A 23 -12.56 -3.86 9.22
C CYS A 23 -13.59 -3.37 8.19
N GLY A 24 -13.18 -2.59 7.18
CA GLY A 24 -14.05 -2.07 6.13
C GLY A 24 -14.96 -0.91 6.53
N ASP A 25 -15.04 -0.57 7.82
CA ASP A 25 -15.72 0.64 8.30
C ASP A 25 -14.84 1.87 8.05
N SER A 26 -15.32 2.81 7.25
CA SER A 26 -14.51 3.96 6.82
C SER A 26 -14.09 4.88 7.98
N ARG A 27 -14.86 4.95 9.07
CA ARG A 27 -14.52 5.77 10.24
C ARG A 27 -13.39 5.12 11.02
N LEU A 28 -13.51 3.82 11.31
CA LEU A 28 -12.47 3.06 12.00
C LEU A 28 -11.18 2.96 11.17
N GLN A 29 -11.30 2.87 9.84
CA GLN A 29 -10.15 2.95 8.94
C GLN A 29 -9.47 4.31 9.01
N GLN A 30 -10.24 5.41 9.03
CA GLN A 30 -9.67 6.76 9.17
C GLN A 30 -8.93 6.92 10.51
N ASP A 31 -9.52 6.46 11.62
CA ASP A 31 -8.88 6.48 12.93
C ASP A 31 -7.57 5.68 12.94
N ALA A 32 -7.55 4.51 12.30
CA ALA A 32 -6.36 3.68 12.16
C ALA A 32 -5.28 4.34 11.28
N LEU A 33 -5.67 5.01 10.19
CA LEU A 33 -4.76 5.78 9.33
C LEU A 33 -4.12 6.95 10.08
N ASP A 34 -4.87 7.62 10.96
CA ASP A 34 -4.35 8.71 11.78
C ASP A 34 -3.31 8.19 12.80
N ARG A 35 -3.54 6.99 13.36
CA ARG A 35 -2.54 6.29 14.19
C ARG A 35 -1.27 5.94 13.41
N VAL A 36 -1.40 5.41 12.19
CA VAL A 36 -0.24 5.14 11.33
C VAL A 36 0.52 6.44 11.00
N SER A 37 -0.20 7.54 10.79
CA SER A 37 0.43 8.87 10.56
C SER A 37 1.23 9.32 11.78
N ALA A 38 0.73 9.08 13.00
CA ALA A 38 1.46 9.32 14.24
C ALA A 38 2.64 8.35 14.46
N TRP A 39 2.59 7.12 13.93
CA TRP A 39 3.76 6.24 13.89
C TRP A 39 4.83 6.79 12.95
N LYS A 40 4.42 7.24 11.77
CA LYS A 40 5.30 7.82 10.75
C LYS A 40 5.99 9.09 11.23
N SER A 41 5.32 9.96 12.00
CA SER A 41 5.97 11.15 12.57
C SER A 41 7.06 10.80 13.60
N ARG A 42 6.90 9.69 14.33
CA ARG A 42 7.91 9.19 15.30
C ARG A 42 9.09 8.51 14.61
N TYR A 43 8.82 7.72 13.58
CA TYR A 43 9.83 6.88 12.90
C TYR A 43 10.50 7.57 11.70
N GLY A 44 9.82 8.53 11.10
CA GLY A 44 10.23 9.18 9.87
C GLY A 44 10.58 8.15 8.79
N PRO A 45 11.77 8.25 8.17
CA PRO A 45 12.21 7.33 7.12
C PRO A 45 12.37 5.87 7.54
N LYS A 46 12.40 5.57 8.85
CA LYS A 46 12.56 4.19 9.37
C LYS A 46 11.25 3.42 9.40
N MET A 47 10.12 4.04 9.04
CA MET A 47 8.81 3.40 9.05
C MET A 47 8.82 2.16 8.14
N PRO A 48 8.32 0.99 8.61
CA PRO A 48 8.27 -0.19 7.77
C PRO A 48 7.44 0.05 6.52
N LEU A 49 8.04 -0.18 5.35
CA LEU A 49 7.43 0.12 4.06
C LEU A 49 6.11 -0.62 3.82
N ALA A 50 5.97 -1.84 4.36
CA ALA A 50 4.71 -2.59 4.30
C ALA A 50 3.55 -1.86 5.01
N VAL A 51 3.83 -1.19 6.14
CA VAL A 51 2.82 -0.40 6.86
C VAL A 51 2.44 0.83 6.06
N ASP A 52 3.42 1.53 5.50
CA ASP A 52 3.19 2.69 4.63
C ASP A 52 2.35 2.31 3.40
N CYS A 53 2.71 1.25 2.68
CA CYS A 53 1.93 0.78 1.52
C CYS A 53 0.50 0.37 1.87
N THR A 54 0.33 -0.33 2.99
CA THR A 54 -1.01 -0.74 3.46
C THR A 54 -1.85 0.51 3.75
N ALA A 55 -1.29 1.48 4.47
CA ALA A 55 -1.99 2.72 4.78
C ALA A 55 -2.38 3.51 3.53
N GLU A 56 -1.51 3.61 2.52
CA GLU A 56 -1.84 4.30 1.27
C GLU A 56 -2.98 3.60 0.50
N LEU A 57 -2.97 2.26 0.42
CA LEU A 57 -4.06 1.51 -0.23
C LEU A 57 -5.40 1.67 0.51
N ILE A 58 -5.39 1.59 1.84
CA ILE A 58 -6.61 1.80 2.65
C ILE A 58 -7.09 3.25 2.53
N ARG A 59 -6.19 4.24 2.51
CA ARG A 59 -6.53 5.65 2.29
C ARG A 59 -7.22 5.86 0.95
N CYS A 60 -6.75 5.19 -0.12
CA CYS A 60 -7.43 5.21 -1.42
C CYS A 60 -8.87 4.69 -1.31
N LYS A 61 -9.09 3.56 -0.62
CA LYS A 61 -10.43 2.98 -0.41
C LYS A 61 -11.37 3.89 0.39
N VAL A 62 -10.86 4.54 1.44
CA VAL A 62 -11.63 5.50 2.23
C VAL A 62 -12.04 6.72 1.39
N LEU A 63 -11.10 7.29 0.62
CA LEU A 63 -11.37 8.43 -0.27
C LEU A 63 -12.34 8.09 -1.40
N ASP A 64 -12.24 6.88 -1.94
CA ASP A 64 -13.13 6.35 -2.97
C ASP A 64 -14.56 6.23 -2.43
N SER A 65 -14.70 5.61 -1.25
CA SER A 65 -15.99 5.41 -0.58
C SER A 65 -16.63 6.73 -0.13
N SER A 66 -15.84 7.77 0.13
CA SER A 66 -16.38 9.08 0.52
C SER A 66 -17.02 9.84 -0.64
N GLY A 67 -16.81 9.43 -1.90
CA GLY A 67 -17.36 10.10 -3.09
C GLY A 67 -16.87 11.54 -3.31
N ARG A 68 -15.77 11.94 -2.65
CA ARG A 68 -15.26 13.33 -2.67
C ARG A 68 -14.33 13.59 -3.85
N LEU A 69 -13.66 12.55 -4.35
CA LEU A 69 -12.72 12.64 -5.46
C LEU A 69 -13.38 12.18 -6.75
N LYS A 70 -12.97 12.81 -7.86
CA LYS A 70 -13.37 12.40 -9.20
C LYS A 70 -12.59 11.16 -9.62
N SER A 71 -13.10 10.44 -10.61
CA SER A 71 -12.50 9.20 -11.11
C SER A 71 -11.02 9.34 -11.49
N HIS A 72 -10.64 10.47 -12.09
CA HIS A 72 -9.25 10.72 -12.47
C HIS A 72 -8.32 10.84 -11.26
N GLU A 73 -8.73 11.58 -10.22
CA GLU A 73 -7.95 11.73 -8.98
C GLU A 73 -7.80 10.38 -8.27
N LEU A 74 -8.87 9.58 -8.23
CA LEU A 74 -8.83 8.23 -7.68
C LEU A 74 -7.87 7.33 -8.45
N ILE A 75 -7.88 7.36 -9.79
CA ILE A 75 -6.94 6.59 -10.62
C ILE A 75 -5.50 6.94 -10.27
N LEU A 76 -5.18 8.23 -10.09
CA LEU A 76 -3.83 8.66 -9.70
C LEU A 76 -3.47 8.22 -8.27
N SER A 77 -4.40 8.34 -7.32
CA SER A 77 -4.17 7.92 -5.92
C SER A 77 -3.92 6.41 -5.81
N TYR A 78 -4.82 5.59 -6.35
CA TYR A 78 -4.63 4.14 -6.42
C TYR A 78 -3.36 3.79 -7.21
N GLY A 79 -3.13 4.51 -8.31
CA GLY A 79 -1.97 4.33 -9.17
C GLY A 79 -0.67 4.41 -8.40
N LEU A 80 -0.47 5.50 -7.65
CA LEU A 80 0.72 5.69 -6.82
C LEU A 80 0.85 4.58 -5.76
N ALA A 81 -0.24 4.23 -5.07
CA ALA A 81 -0.23 3.21 -4.03
C ALA A 81 0.17 1.82 -4.59
N LEU A 82 -0.43 1.42 -5.72
CA LEU A 82 -0.16 0.15 -6.39
C LEU A 82 1.27 0.07 -6.94
N VAL A 83 1.74 1.14 -7.59
CA VAL A 83 3.12 1.22 -8.10
C VAL A 83 4.12 1.06 -6.96
N ARG A 84 3.90 1.76 -5.84
CA ARG A 84 4.76 1.63 -4.65
C ARG A 84 4.74 0.21 -4.09
N PHE A 85 3.56 -0.38 -3.92
CA PHE A 85 3.42 -1.75 -3.44
C PHE A 85 4.20 -2.75 -4.30
N VAL A 86 3.96 -2.76 -5.62
CA VAL A 86 4.62 -3.69 -6.55
C VAL A 86 6.14 -3.49 -6.56
N ASN A 87 6.61 -2.24 -6.65
CA ASN A 87 8.04 -1.98 -6.67
C ASN A 87 8.73 -2.48 -5.38
N LEU A 88 8.07 -2.35 -4.22
CA LEU A 88 8.66 -2.69 -2.93
C LEU A 88 8.73 -4.20 -2.68
N ILE A 89 7.68 -4.93 -3.02
CA ILE A 89 7.66 -6.39 -2.84
C ILE A 89 8.62 -7.09 -3.82
N THR A 90 8.94 -6.46 -4.95
CA THR A 90 9.94 -6.98 -5.90
C THR A 90 11.35 -6.41 -5.69
N GLU A 91 11.52 -5.32 -4.91
CA GLU A 91 12.78 -4.56 -4.81
C GLU A 91 13.98 -5.42 -4.40
N ARG A 92 13.84 -6.21 -3.33
CA ARG A 92 14.95 -7.02 -2.81
C ARG A 92 15.50 -7.98 -3.86
N LYS A 93 14.61 -8.64 -4.60
CA LYS A 93 15.02 -9.60 -5.62
C LYS A 93 15.57 -8.92 -6.87
N GLN A 94 15.00 -7.80 -7.29
CA GLN A 94 15.54 -7.01 -8.42
C GLN A 94 16.96 -6.51 -8.16
N LYS A 95 17.30 -6.17 -6.90
CA LYS A 95 18.67 -5.78 -6.54
C LYS A 95 19.67 -6.93 -6.57
N MET A 96 19.21 -8.17 -6.41
CA MET A 96 20.06 -9.36 -6.42
C MET A 96 20.22 -9.95 -7.82
N VAL A 97 19.17 -9.89 -8.64
CA VAL A 97 19.13 -10.49 -9.98
C VAL A 97 18.35 -9.60 -10.93
N SER A 98 18.89 -9.39 -12.14
CA SER A 98 18.20 -8.68 -13.22
C SER A 98 17.14 -9.57 -13.88
N LEU A 99 16.03 -9.81 -13.18
CA LEU A 99 14.88 -10.57 -13.68
C LEU A 99 13.71 -9.64 -14.04
N PRO A 100 12.90 -10.00 -15.06
CA PRO A 100 11.66 -9.28 -15.36
C PRO A 100 10.69 -9.32 -14.17
N LEU A 101 9.97 -8.21 -13.92
CA LEU A 101 9.00 -8.10 -12.82
C LEU A 101 7.92 -9.21 -12.83
N ARG A 102 7.47 -9.62 -14.03
CA ARG A 102 6.48 -10.69 -14.18
C ARG A 102 6.99 -12.04 -13.64
N GLN A 103 8.29 -12.32 -13.80
CA GLN A 103 8.90 -13.53 -13.25
C GLN A 103 9.00 -13.43 -11.73
N LEU A 104 9.47 -12.29 -11.22
CA LEU A 104 9.57 -12.05 -9.79
C LEU A 104 8.23 -12.14 -9.07
N ALA A 105 7.15 -11.64 -9.67
CA ALA A 105 5.81 -11.70 -9.12
C ALA A 105 5.33 -13.14 -8.88
N ARG A 106 5.68 -14.08 -9.77
CA ARG A 106 5.38 -15.51 -9.58
C ARG A 106 6.10 -16.10 -8.38
N GLU A 107 7.31 -15.62 -8.06
CA GLU A 107 8.07 -16.10 -6.92
C GLU A 107 7.64 -15.50 -5.57
N VAL A 108 6.79 -14.47 -5.59
CA VAL A 108 6.23 -13.84 -4.39
C VAL A 108 4.70 -13.95 -4.33
N ASP A 109 4.14 -14.88 -5.12
CA ASP A 109 2.71 -15.18 -5.19
C ASP A 109 1.82 -13.96 -5.50
N ILE A 110 2.32 -13.02 -6.30
CA ILE A 110 1.55 -11.88 -6.80
C ILE A 110 1.01 -12.21 -8.20
N PRO A 111 -0.30 -12.01 -8.45
CA PRO A 111 -0.86 -12.20 -9.78
C PRO A 111 -0.17 -11.31 -10.82
N VAL A 112 0.23 -11.89 -11.95
CA VAL A 112 0.96 -11.19 -13.02
C VAL A 112 0.21 -9.94 -13.52
N TRP A 113 -1.12 -9.96 -13.53
CA TRP A 113 -1.92 -8.81 -13.97
C TRP A 113 -1.74 -7.58 -13.08
N VAL A 114 -1.34 -7.73 -11.81
CA VAL A 114 -1.03 -6.59 -10.91
C VAL A 114 0.28 -5.91 -11.33
N VAL A 115 1.25 -6.68 -11.82
CA VAL A 115 2.49 -6.14 -12.42
C VAL A 115 2.17 -5.41 -13.72
N ASP A 116 1.25 -5.95 -14.52
CA ASP A 116 0.82 -5.33 -15.77
C ASP A 116 0.08 -4.02 -15.50
N LEU A 117 -0.80 -4.00 -14.49
CA LEU A 117 -1.44 -2.79 -14.01
C LEU A 117 -0.41 -1.74 -13.57
N ARG A 118 0.62 -2.13 -12.81
CA ARG A 118 1.74 -1.24 -12.46
C ARG A 118 2.43 -0.70 -13.71
N HIS A 119 2.67 -1.53 -14.73
CA HIS A 119 3.31 -1.10 -15.97
C HIS A 119 2.47 -0.04 -16.67
N GLU A 120 1.16 -0.28 -16.85
CA GLU A 120 0.21 0.68 -17.41
C GLU A 120 0.20 2.02 -16.67
N LEU A 121 0.15 1.97 -15.33
CA LEU A 121 0.14 3.16 -14.46
C LEU A 121 1.41 4.02 -14.54
N THR A 122 2.53 3.45 -14.98
CA THR A 122 3.83 4.15 -15.04
C THR A 122 4.25 4.57 -16.44
N HIS A 123 4.01 3.73 -17.44
CA HIS A 123 4.53 3.89 -18.79
C HIS A 123 3.46 3.78 -19.87
N GLY A 124 2.29 3.23 -19.54
CA GLY A 124 1.21 3.00 -20.49
C GLY A 124 0.13 4.09 -20.44
N LYS A 125 -1.06 3.72 -20.93
CA LYS A 125 -2.26 4.54 -20.79
C LYS A 125 -2.86 4.30 -19.41
N LEU A 126 -3.36 5.36 -18.77
CA LEU A 126 -4.02 5.23 -17.48
C LEU A 126 -5.20 4.24 -17.58
N PRO A 127 -5.27 3.26 -16.67
CA PRO A 127 -6.31 2.24 -16.68
C PRO A 127 -7.65 2.83 -16.26
N ARG A 128 -8.72 2.04 -16.45
CA ARG A 128 -10.03 2.36 -15.90
C ARG A 128 -10.00 2.26 -14.38
N LEU A 129 -10.72 3.15 -13.69
CA LEU A 129 -10.83 3.14 -12.22
C LEU A 129 -11.25 1.77 -11.65
N ALA A 130 -12.13 1.05 -12.34
CA ALA A 130 -12.55 -0.29 -11.93
C ALA A 130 -11.37 -1.28 -11.82
N LEU A 131 -10.36 -1.15 -12.67
CA LEU A 131 -9.16 -1.98 -12.61
C LEU A 131 -8.25 -1.58 -11.44
N CYS A 132 -8.11 -0.28 -11.17
CA CYS A 132 -7.40 0.21 -9.99
C CYS A 132 -8.04 -0.27 -8.67
N ARG A 133 -9.37 -0.28 -8.58
CA ARG A 133 -10.12 -0.78 -7.40
C ARG A 133 -9.96 -2.28 -7.17
N LYS A 134 -9.73 -3.04 -8.25
CA LYS A 134 -9.53 -4.48 -8.20
C LYS A 134 -8.11 -4.84 -7.72
N GLY A 135 -7.12 -4.00 -8.07
CA GLY A 135 -5.72 -4.09 -7.62
C GLY A 135 -5.60 -3.98 -6.12
#